data_AF-X0WVC4-F1
#
_entry.id   AF-X0WVC4-F1
#
_cell.length_a   1.000
_cell.length_b   1.000
_cell.length_c   1.000
_cell.angle_alpha   90.00
_cell.angle_beta   90.00
_cell.angle_gamma   90.00
#
_symmetry.space_group_name_H-M   'P 1'
#
loop_
_entity.id
_entity.type
_entity.pdbx_description
1 polymer ?
#
loop_
_entity_poly.entity_id
_entity_poly.type
_entity_poly.pdbx_seq_one_letter_code
_entity_poly.pdbx_strand_id
1 'polypeptide(L)'
;MLTPFVRHGLERAEKVLYIVDARGAETVLDYLRDDGLDPEPYLASGQLTILTADDTYLKQGVFDPDGMIALLQTETERALAEGYAALRVTGEMSWALRGLPGSERLIEYEAKLNEFFPGSKCLAICQYDRRAFDP
;
A
#
# COMPACT_ATOMS: atom_id res chain seq x y z
N MET A 1 -1.24 -14.90 0.90
CA MET A 1 -0.29 -14.47 -0.15
C MET A 1 -0.88 -13.30 -0.90
N LEU A 2 -0.16 -12.18 -1.00
CA LEU A 2 -0.59 -10.98 -1.72
C LEU A 2 -0.10 -10.94 -3.16
N THR A 3 0.77 -11.89 -3.53
CA THR A 3 1.33 -11.99 -4.87
C THR A 3 0.28 -11.99 -5.98
N PRO A 4 -0.87 -12.71 -5.87
CA PRO A 4 -1.91 -12.64 -6.89
C PRO A 4 -2.52 -11.23 -7.03
N PHE A 5 -2.68 -10.49 -5.93
CA PHE A 5 -3.21 -9.12 -5.96
C PHE A 5 -2.25 -8.16 -6.66
N VAL A 6 -0.95 -8.27 -6.37
CA VAL A 6 0.11 -7.48 -7.00
C VAL A 6 0.21 -7.82 -8.49
N ARG A 7 0.36 -9.12 -8.82
CA ARG A 7 0.44 -9.62 -10.20
C ARG A 7 -0.72 -9.12 -11.05
N HIS A 8 -1.95 -9.25 -10.55
CA HIS A 8 -3.14 -8.83 -11.29
C HIS A 8 -3.13 -7.33 -11.60
N GLY A 9 -2.65 -6.48 -10.68
CA GLY A 9 -2.51 -5.05 -10.94
C GLY A 9 -1.49 -4.77 -12.04
N LEU A 10 -0.33 -5.43 -11.97
CA LEU A 10 0.74 -5.26 -12.96
C LEU A 10 0.28 -5.67 -14.37
N GLU A 11 -0.39 -6.82 -14.50
CA GLU A 11 -0.95 -7.33 -15.76
C GLU A 11 -2.03 -6.42 -16.36
N ARG A 12 -2.72 -5.64 -15.52
CA ARG A 12 -3.79 -4.71 -15.93
C ARG A 12 -3.30 -3.29 -16.20
N ALA A 13 -1.99 -3.08 -16.27
CA ALA A 13 -1.38 -1.77 -16.40
C ALA A 13 -1.82 -0.79 -15.29
N GLU A 14 -1.96 -1.30 -14.06
CA GLU A 14 -2.21 -0.48 -12.87
C GLU A 14 -0.86 -0.16 -12.20
N LYS A 15 -0.75 1.01 -11.59
CA LYS A 15 0.41 1.37 -10.77
C LYS A 15 0.26 0.72 -9.39
N VAL A 16 1.28 0.01 -8.93
CA VAL A 16 1.26 -0.74 -7.68
C VAL A 16 2.18 -0.09 -6.64
N LEU A 17 1.61 0.29 -5.50
CA LEU A 17 2.36 0.70 -4.31
C LEU A 17 2.27 -0.40 -3.25
N TYR A 18 3.42 -0.93 -2.85
CA TYR A 18 3.53 -1.87 -1.74
C TYR A 18 4.18 -1.14 -0.56
N ILE A 19 3.45 -0.99 0.54
CA ILE A 19 3.92 -0.34 1.76
C ILE A 19 4.30 -1.43 2.77
N VAL A 20 5.58 -1.50 3.12
CA VAL A 20 6.11 -2.48 4.08
C VAL A 20 6.37 -1.85 5.44
N ASP A 21 6.27 -2.63 6.52
CA ASP A 21 6.67 -2.22 7.87
C ASP A 21 7.50 -3.30 8.55
N ALA A 22 6.93 -4.48 8.76
CA ALA A 22 7.61 -5.58 9.43
C ALA A 22 8.59 -6.32 8.51
N ARG A 23 8.32 -6.34 7.20
CA ARG A 23 9.16 -7.00 6.21
C ARG A 23 9.99 -5.98 5.44
N GLY A 24 11.19 -6.36 5.02
CA GLY A 24 11.99 -5.54 4.11
C GLY A 24 11.46 -5.63 2.68
N ALA A 25 11.81 -4.65 1.85
CA ALA A 25 11.47 -4.64 0.42
C ALA A 25 11.98 -5.91 -0.30
N GLU A 26 13.21 -6.34 -0.02
CA GLU A 26 13.81 -7.56 -0.60
C GLU A 26 12.96 -8.81 -0.31
N THR A 27 12.42 -8.94 0.90
CA THR A 27 11.57 -10.08 1.26
C THR A 27 10.29 -10.11 0.41
N VAL A 28 9.70 -8.95 0.12
CA VAL A 28 8.53 -8.88 -0.77
C VAL A 28 8.93 -9.26 -2.19
N LEU A 29 10.06 -8.78 -2.69
CA LEU A 29 10.56 -9.12 -4.02
C LEU A 29 10.83 -10.61 -4.18
N ASP A 30 11.44 -11.25 -3.18
CA ASP A 30 11.66 -12.69 -3.18
C ASP A 30 10.35 -13.47 -3.25
N TYR A 31 9.31 -13.06 -2.52
CA TYR A 31 8.00 -13.69 -2.63
C TYR A 31 7.33 -13.52 -4.00
N LEU A 32 7.59 -12.41 -4.70
CA LEU A 32 7.13 -12.22 -6.06
C LEU A 32 7.86 -13.17 -7.02
N ARG A 33 9.19 -13.28 -6.88
CA ARG A 33 10.05 -14.18 -7.68
C ARG A 33 9.70 -15.65 -7.47
N ASP A 34 9.51 -16.06 -6.21
CA ASP A 34 9.15 -17.44 -5.84
C ASP A 34 7.78 -17.87 -6.41
N ASP A 35 6.86 -16.91 -6.61
CA ASP A 35 5.57 -17.14 -7.25
C ASP A 35 5.66 -17.08 -8.80
N GLY A 36 6.85 -16.86 -9.36
CA GLY A 36 7.08 -16.77 -10.81
C GLY A 36 6.69 -15.42 -11.43
N LEU A 37 6.72 -14.34 -10.65
CA LEU A 37 6.67 -12.97 -11.18
C LEU A 37 8.09 -12.40 -11.20
N ASP A 38 8.54 -11.85 -12.32
CA ASP A 38 9.77 -11.07 -12.43
C ASP A 38 9.47 -9.59 -12.09
N PRO A 39 9.79 -9.07 -10.89
CA PRO A 39 9.46 -7.69 -10.51
C PRO A 39 10.34 -6.63 -11.18
N GLU A 40 11.52 -6.99 -11.68
CA GLU A 40 12.55 -6.06 -12.16
C GLU A 40 12.06 -5.09 -13.25
N PRO A 41 11.33 -5.53 -14.30
CA PRO A 41 10.81 -4.61 -15.32
C PRO A 41 9.81 -3.60 -14.75
N TYR A 42 9.01 -3.99 -13.76
CA TYR A 42 8.00 -3.15 -13.13
C TYR A 42 8.61 -2.14 -12.17
N LEU A 43 9.69 -2.53 -11.47
CA LEU A 43 10.49 -1.62 -10.65
C LEU A 43 11.18 -0.58 -11.55
N ALA A 44 11.79 -1.02 -12.65
CA ALA A 44 12.52 -0.13 -13.57
C ALA A 44 11.61 0.90 -14.25
N SER A 45 10.36 0.55 -14.57
CA SER A 45 9.38 1.48 -15.11
C SER A 45 8.71 2.36 -14.05
N GLY A 46 8.89 2.06 -12.77
CA GLY A 46 8.17 2.69 -11.66
C GLY A 46 6.69 2.28 -11.58
N GLN A 47 6.27 1.23 -12.31
CA GLN A 47 4.93 0.66 -12.17
C GLN A 47 4.76 -0.04 -10.83
N LEU A 48 5.80 -0.70 -10.33
CA LEU A 48 5.86 -1.23 -8.96
C LEU A 48 6.79 -0.33 -8.13
N THR A 49 6.29 0.17 -7.02
CA THR A 49 7.09 0.90 -6.03
C THR A 49 6.89 0.28 -4.65
N ILE A 50 7.98 0.02 -3.96
CA ILE A 50 7.97 -0.43 -2.56
C ILE A 50 8.36 0.75 -1.68
N LEU A 51 7.51 1.10 -0.73
CA LEU A 51 7.69 2.19 0.23
C LEU A 51 7.67 1.63 1.64
N THR A 52 8.26 2.34 2.60
CA THR A 52 8.14 1.98 4.01
C THR A 52 6.94 2.65 4.66
N ALA A 53 6.46 2.10 5.78
CA ALA A 53 5.47 2.76 6.62
C ALA A 53 5.97 4.13 7.12
N ASP A 54 7.27 4.27 7.35
CA ASP A 54 7.88 5.54 7.76
C ASP A 54 7.85 6.60 6.63
N ASP A 55 7.96 6.20 5.36
CA ASP A 55 7.83 7.10 4.20
C ASP A 55 6.39 7.51 3.91
N THR A 56 5.41 6.79 4.47
CA THR A 56 3.98 6.89 4.13
C THR A 56 3.14 7.20 5.37
N TYR A 57 2.69 6.18 6.08
CA TYR A 57 1.82 6.28 7.26
C TYR A 57 2.40 7.21 8.34
N LEU A 58 3.73 7.23 8.50
CA LEU A 58 4.41 7.89 9.62
C LEU A 58 5.34 9.01 9.15
N LYS A 59 5.08 9.63 7.99
CA LYS A 59 5.94 10.64 7.34
C LYS A 59 6.29 11.85 8.23
N GLN A 60 5.59 12.06 9.34
CA GLN A 60 5.86 13.11 10.33
C GLN A 60 6.04 12.57 11.77
N GLY A 61 6.28 11.27 11.93
CA GLY A 61 6.35 10.60 13.23
C GLY A 61 5.00 10.46 13.95
N VAL A 62 3.92 10.87 13.29
CA VAL A 62 2.52 10.75 13.73
C VAL A 62 1.71 10.16 12.59
N PHE A 63 0.80 9.24 12.92
CA PHE A 63 -0.17 8.76 11.95
C PHE A 63 -1.31 9.77 11.79
N ASP A 64 -1.52 10.21 10.55
CA ASP A 64 -2.61 11.12 10.18
C ASP A 64 -3.51 10.48 9.11
N PRO A 65 -4.74 10.05 9.46
CA PRO A 65 -5.72 9.52 8.53
C PRO A 65 -5.99 10.44 7.34
N ASP A 66 -6.13 11.75 7.57
CA ASP A 66 -6.47 12.71 6.51
C ASP A 66 -5.31 12.87 5.53
N GLY A 67 -4.08 12.99 6.05
CA GLY A 67 -2.86 12.97 5.26
C GLY A 67 -2.72 11.70 4.41
N MET A 68 -3.08 10.53 4.96
CA MET A 68 -3.01 9.27 4.22
C MET A 68 -4.05 9.20 3.08
N ILE A 69 -5.28 9.69 3.29
CA ILE A 69 -6.28 9.78 2.22
C ILE A 69 -5.83 10.76 1.13
N ALA A 70 -5.29 11.91 1.52
CA ALA A 70 -4.76 12.89 0.57
C ALA A 70 -3.59 12.32 -0.25
N LEU A 71 -2.72 11.51 0.37
CA LEU A 71 -1.65 10.80 -0.31
C LEU A 71 -2.21 9.81 -1.34
N LEU A 72 -3.18 8.98 -0.95
CA LEU A 72 -3.82 8.02 -1.87
C LEU A 72 -4.49 8.73 -3.05
N GLN A 73 -5.16 9.86 -2.80
CA GLN A 73 -5.74 10.67 -3.86
C GLN A 73 -4.67 11.19 -4.83
N THR A 74 -3.61 11.80 -4.29
CA THR A 74 -2.50 12.36 -5.07
C THR A 74 -1.80 11.29 -5.91
N GLU A 75 -1.48 10.14 -5.32
CA GLU A 75 -0.84 9.04 -6.05
C GLU A 75 -1.78 8.40 -7.08
N THR A 76 -3.11 8.44 -6.86
CA THR A 76 -4.09 7.98 -7.84
C THR A 76 -4.11 8.90 -9.04
N GLU A 77 -4.20 10.22 -8.82
CA GLU A 77 -4.15 11.23 -9.89
C GLU A 77 -2.84 11.13 -10.68
N ARG A 78 -1.72 10.94 -9.97
CA ARG A 78 -0.40 10.72 -10.60
C ARG A 78 -0.35 9.45 -11.45
N ALA A 79 -0.84 8.32 -10.93
CA ALA A 79 -0.87 7.07 -11.69
C ALA A 79 -1.66 7.22 -12.99
N LEU A 80 -2.81 7.89 -12.94
CA LEU A 80 -3.63 8.17 -14.13
C LEU A 80 -2.92 9.11 -15.11
N ALA A 81 -2.23 10.15 -14.61
CA ALA A 81 -1.47 11.08 -15.44
C ALA A 81 -0.25 10.41 -16.11
N GLU A 82 0.34 9.41 -15.47
CA GLU A 82 1.41 8.56 -16.03
C GLU A 82 0.88 7.52 -17.05
N GLY A 83 -0.45 7.42 -17.22
CA GLY A 83 -1.10 6.55 -18.20
C GLY A 83 -1.52 5.18 -17.67
N TYR A 84 -1.39 4.93 -16.37
CA TYR A 84 -1.87 3.70 -15.74
C TYR A 84 -3.39 3.69 -15.60
N ALA A 85 -3.99 2.51 -15.59
CA ALA A 85 -5.45 2.34 -15.54
C ALA A 85 -6.06 2.66 -14.16
N ALA A 86 -5.28 2.49 -13.09
CA ALA A 86 -5.66 2.71 -11.70
C ALA A 86 -4.41 2.73 -10.81
N LEU A 87 -4.59 3.14 -9.56
CA LEU A 87 -3.68 2.89 -8.46
C LEU A 87 -4.12 1.64 -7.68
N ARG A 88 -3.17 0.76 -7.38
CA ARG A 88 -3.36 -0.40 -6.52
C ARG A 88 -2.37 -0.32 -5.36
N VAL A 89 -2.89 -0.34 -4.14
CA VAL A 89 -2.07 -0.18 -2.93
C VAL A 89 -2.21 -1.42 -2.05
N THR A 90 -1.12 -1.84 -1.43
CA THR A 90 -1.22 -2.75 -0.30
C THR A 90 -0.24 -2.36 0.78
N GLY A 91 -0.65 -2.44 2.04
CA GLY A 91 0.16 -1.98 3.15
C GLY A 91 0.11 -2.90 4.36
N GLU A 92 1.27 -3.20 4.93
CA GLU A 92 1.39 -3.87 6.23
C GLU A 92 0.92 -2.94 7.34
N MET A 93 0.04 -3.42 8.23
CA MET A 93 -0.57 -2.60 9.28
C MET A 93 0.12 -2.74 10.64
N SER A 94 1.19 -3.53 10.74
CA SER A 94 1.94 -3.76 11.99
C SER A 94 2.45 -2.47 12.64
N TRP A 95 2.60 -1.39 11.85
CA TRP A 95 3.02 -0.09 12.37
C TRP A 95 2.06 0.46 13.42
N ALA A 96 0.76 0.13 13.32
CA ALA A 96 -0.26 0.61 14.26
C ALA A 96 -0.06 0.03 15.67
N LEU A 97 0.69 -1.07 15.80
CA LEU A 97 1.02 -1.70 17.08
C LEU A 97 2.29 -1.12 17.72
N ARG A 98 3.02 -0.23 17.03
CA ARG A 98 4.26 0.40 17.54
C ARG A 98 4.01 1.45 18.64
N GLY A 99 2.74 1.76 18.95
CA GLY A 99 2.37 2.75 19.97
C GLY A 99 2.72 4.19 19.58
N LEU A 100 2.76 4.48 18.28
CA LEU A 100 3.09 5.81 17.77
C LEU A 100 1.89 6.75 17.91
N PRO A 101 2.11 8.06 18.12
CA PRO A 101 1.03 9.04 18.16
C PRO A 101 0.13 8.92 16.92
N GLY A 102 -1.19 8.93 17.11
CA GLY A 102 -2.18 8.81 16.05
C GLY A 102 -2.55 7.38 15.70
N SER A 103 -1.81 6.35 16.14
CA SER A 103 -2.13 4.94 15.83
C SER A 103 -3.52 4.52 16.36
N GLU A 104 -4.00 5.17 17.42
CA GLU A 104 -5.36 5.01 17.95
C GLU A 104 -6.47 5.41 16.95
N ARG A 105 -6.12 6.21 15.93
CA ARG A 105 -7.03 6.66 14.86
C ARG A 105 -7.08 5.68 13.68
N LEU A 106 -6.57 4.45 13.82
CA LEU A 106 -6.62 3.43 12.77
C LEU A 106 -8.05 3.15 12.28
N ILE A 107 -9.02 3.05 13.19
CA ILE A 107 -10.43 2.81 12.84
C ILE A 107 -11.01 3.98 12.03
N GLU A 108 -10.62 5.22 12.40
CA GLU A 108 -11.01 6.42 11.65
C GLU A 108 -10.46 6.38 10.22
N TYR A 109 -9.20 5.97 10.06
CA TYR A 109 -8.58 5.77 8.75
C TYR A 109 -9.31 4.73 7.91
N GLU A 110 -9.64 3.56 8.48
CA GLU A 110 -10.39 2.53 7.75
C GLU A 110 -11.79 3.00 7.34
N ALA A 111 -12.47 3.76 8.19
CA ALA A 111 -13.75 4.36 7.85
C ALA A 111 -13.62 5.33 6.66
N LYS A 112 -12.60 6.20 6.67
CA LYS A 112 -12.33 7.13 5.56
C LYS A 112 -11.96 6.40 4.27
N LEU A 113 -11.24 5.29 4.34
CA LEU A 113 -10.98 4.45 3.16
C LEU A 113 -12.27 3.95 2.51
N ASN A 114 -13.25 3.52 3.31
CA ASN A 114 -14.55 3.08 2.81
C ASN A 114 -15.33 4.19 2.10
N GLU A 115 -15.16 5.43 2.50
CA GLU A 115 -15.75 6.61 1.83
C GLU A 115 -14.96 7.00 0.58
N PHE A 116 -13.64 6.86 0.60
CA PHE A 116 -12.75 7.25 -0.49
C PHE A 116 -12.82 6.30 -1.69
N PHE A 117 -12.87 4.98 -1.48
CA PHE A 117 -12.80 4.02 -2.59
C PHE A 117 -13.94 4.14 -3.61
N PRO A 118 -15.22 4.31 -3.22
CA PRO A 118 -16.31 4.49 -4.15
C PRO A 118 -16.06 5.65 -5.13
N GLY A 119 -16.00 5.33 -6.43
CA GLY A 119 -15.77 6.33 -7.48
C GLY A 119 -14.30 6.72 -7.69
N SER A 120 -13.39 6.33 -6.79
CA SER A 120 -11.95 6.48 -7.02
C SER A 120 -11.43 5.45 -8.03
N LYS A 121 -10.28 5.74 -8.64
CA LYS A 121 -9.47 4.76 -9.40
C LYS A 121 -8.40 4.13 -8.52
N CYS A 122 -8.68 3.96 -7.23
CA CYS A 122 -7.79 3.39 -6.25
C CYS A 122 -8.38 2.08 -5.70
N LEU A 123 -7.56 1.05 -5.60
CA LEU A 123 -7.88 -0.21 -4.93
C LEU A 123 -6.85 -0.46 -3.83
N ALA A 124 -7.26 -0.87 -2.64
CA ALA A 124 -6.29 -1.22 -1.61
C ALA A 124 -6.59 -2.49 -0.81
N ILE A 125 -5.53 -3.09 -0.27
CA ILE A 125 -5.60 -4.12 0.77
C ILE A 125 -4.73 -3.70 1.97
N CYS A 126 -5.38 -3.51 3.12
CA CYS A 126 -4.73 -3.40 4.42
C CYS A 126 -4.37 -4.80 4.95
N GLN A 127 -3.11 -5.04 5.30
CA GLN A 127 -2.62 -6.35 5.73
C GLN A 127 -2.46 -6.42 7.25
N TYR A 128 -3.30 -7.22 7.90
CA TYR A 128 -3.26 -7.45 9.33
C TYR A 128 -2.65 -8.81 9.67
N ASP A 129 -1.60 -8.83 10.49
CA ASP A 129 -1.06 -10.09 11.04
C ASP A 129 -1.97 -10.57 12.18
N ARG A 130 -2.73 -11.65 11.93
CA ARG A 130 -3.63 -12.28 12.90
C ARG A 130 -2.95 -12.77 14.18
N ARG A 131 -1.63 -12.89 14.21
CA ARG A 131 -0.86 -13.26 15.41
C ARG A 131 -0.61 -12.06 16.32
N ALA A 132 -0.77 -10.85 15.80
CA ALA A 132 -0.45 -9.60 16.47
C ALA A 132 -1.69 -8.71 16.70
N PHE A 133 -2.68 -8.77 15.81
CA PHE A 133 -3.96 -8.09 15.97
C PHE A 133 -4.99 -9.02 16.62
N ASP A 134 -5.62 -8.56 17.69
CA ASP A 134 -6.71 -9.26 18.36
C ASP A 134 -8.02 -9.19 17.51
N PRO A 135 -8.90 -10.21 17.60
CA PRO A 135 -10.19 -10.24 16.90
C PRO A 135 -11.21 -9.21 17.37
#